data_AF-A0A060AE34-F1
#
_entry.id   AF-A0A060AE34-F1
#
_cell.length_a   1.000
_cell.length_b   1.000
_cell.length_c   1.000
_cell.angle_alpha   90.00
_cell.angle_beta   90.00
_cell.angle_gamma   90.00
#
_symmetry.space_group_name_H-M   'P 1'
#
loop_
_entity.id
_entity.type
_entity.pdbx_description
1 polymer ?
#
loop_
_entity_poly.entity_id
_entity_poly.type
_entity_poly.pdbx_seq_one_letter_code
_entity_poly.pdbx_strand_id
1 'polypeptide(L)'
;MMGEHNWQKIKLHSDELSLQLNLATKQEFIEKKPELESQLELDLVDIKAPMSGTYYAAASPNAAPFVKIGSHVKVGQTLCIIEAMKLMNTIESEHEGQIVQILVSNAQMVTAGQVMMKMKP
;
A
#
# COMPACT_ATOMS: atom_id res chain seq x y z
N MET A 1 -44.37 -46.57 -5.47
CA MET A 1 -44.20 -45.16 -5.08
C MET A 1 -43.20 -45.11 -3.94
N MET A 2 -41.97 -44.66 -4.22
CA MET A 2 -40.95 -44.15 -3.26
C MET A 2 -39.62 -44.11 -4.02
N GLY A 3 -39.27 -42.95 -4.56
CA GLY A 3 -38.01 -42.74 -5.27
C GLY A 3 -37.52 -41.30 -5.27
N GLU A 4 -38.17 -40.42 -4.50
CA GLU A 4 -37.87 -38.97 -4.50
C GLU A 4 -36.93 -38.55 -3.36
N HIS A 5 -36.62 -39.45 -2.42
CA HIS A 5 -35.91 -39.08 -1.18
C HIS A 5 -34.38 -39.12 -1.26
N ASN A 6 -33.77 -39.48 -2.40
CA ASN A 6 -32.31 -39.65 -2.46
C ASN A 6 -31.55 -38.52 -3.18
N TRP A 7 -32.23 -37.66 -3.95
CA TRP A 7 -31.56 -36.60 -4.72
C TRP A 7 -31.21 -35.36 -3.87
N GLN A 8 -32.02 -35.05 -2.86
CA GLN A 8 -31.76 -33.92 -1.96
C GLN A 8 -30.53 -34.17 -1.07
N LYS A 9 -30.32 -35.41 -0.61
CA LYS A 9 -29.12 -35.77 0.17
C LYS A 9 -27.82 -35.68 -0.64
N ILE A 10 -27.86 -36.06 -1.92
CA ILE A 10 -26.68 -36.01 -2.79
C ILE A 10 -26.30 -34.55 -3.12
N LYS A 11 -27.29 -33.68 -3.35
CA LYS A 11 -27.06 -32.24 -3.59
C LYS A 11 -26.51 -31.51 -2.37
N LEU A 12 -27.07 -31.78 -1.18
CA LEU A 12 -26.58 -31.19 0.07
C LEU A 12 -25.11 -31.57 0.33
N HIS A 13 -24.74 -32.83 0.06
CA HIS A 13 -23.37 -33.29 0.26
C HIS A 13 -22.38 -32.64 -0.73
N SER A 14 -22.77 -32.43 -1.99
CA SER A 14 -21.91 -31.75 -2.98
C SER A 14 -21.73 -30.26 -2.69
N ASP A 15 -22.79 -29.59 -2.21
CA ASP A 15 -22.74 -28.18 -1.87
C ASP A 15 -21.88 -27.95 -0.60
N GLU A 16 -21.96 -28.86 0.38
CA GLU A 16 -21.15 -28.83 1.59
C GLU A 16 -19.66 -29.11 1.28
N LEU A 17 -19.35 -30.05 0.39
CA LEU A 17 -17.99 -30.31 -0.10
C LEU A 17 -17.42 -29.14 -0.90
N SER A 18 -18.25 -28.45 -1.70
CA SER A 18 -17.85 -27.27 -2.47
C SER A 18 -17.62 -26.05 -1.58
N LEU A 19 -18.43 -25.88 -0.52
CA LEU A 19 -18.22 -24.85 0.50
C LEU A 19 -16.94 -25.12 1.30
N GLN A 20 -16.69 -26.36 1.69
CA GLN A 20 -15.46 -26.75 2.38
C GLN A 20 -14.21 -26.53 1.50
N LEU A 21 -14.30 -26.80 0.19
CA LEU A 21 -13.21 -26.54 -0.76
C LEU A 21 -12.93 -25.03 -0.94
N ASN A 22 -13.97 -24.20 -1.00
CA ASN A 22 -13.85 -22.73 -1.05
C ASN A 22 -13.35 -22.13 0.27
N LEU A 23 -13.70 -22.73 1.42
CA LEU A 23 -13.26 -22.27 2.73
C LEU A 23 -11.79 -22.66 2.96
N ALA A 24 -11.39 -23.89 2.66
CA ALA A 24 -10.00 -24.34 2.79
C ALA A 24 -9.05 -23.52 1.90
N THR A 25 -9.45 -23.25 0.65
CA THR A 25 -8.67 -22.37 -0.24
C THR A 25 -8.62 -20.93 0.28
N LYS A 26 -9.73 -20.37 0.76
CA LYS A 26 -9.75 -19.02 1.33
C LYS A 26 -8.93 -18.91 2.62
N GLN A 27 -8.91 -19.94 3.46
CA GLN A 27 -8.09 -20.01 4.67
C GLN A 27 -6.60 -20.03 4.32
N GLU A 28 -6.18 -20.87 3.36
CA GLU A 28 -4.79 -20.88 2.87
C GLU A 28 -4.35 -19.53 2.27
N PHE A 29 -5.25 -18.82 1.57
CA PHE A 29 -4.96 -17.49 1.04
C PHE A 29 -4.85 -16.43 2.15
N ILE A 30 -5.62 -16.54 3.23
CA ILE A 30 -5.57 -15.61 4.37
C ILE A 30 -4.32 -15.88 5.23
N GLU A 31 -3.95 -17.15 5.42
CA GLU A 31 -2.79 -17.55 6.21
C GLU A 31 -1.46 -17.32 5.49
N LYS A 32 -1.39 -17.54 4.16
CA LYS A 32 -0.17 -17.25 3.39
C LYS A 32 0.04 -15.77 3.07
N LYS A 33 -1.01 -14.94 3.16
CA LYS A 33 -0.92 -13.50 2.89
C LYS A 33 0.12 -12.78 3.77
N PRO A 34 0.10 -12.91 5.11
CA PRO A 34 1.13 -12.29 5.96
C PRO A 34 2.53 -12.87 5.74
N GLU A 35 2.68 -14.17 5.44
CA GLU A 35 3.98 -14.81 5.17
C GLU A 35 4.61 -14.36 3.84
N LEU A 36 3.78 -14.17 2.79
CA LEU A 36 4.24 -13.67 1.49
C LEU A 36 4.60 -12.19 1.57
N GLU A 37 3.86 -11.42 2.38
CA GLU A 37 4.14 -10.02 2.69
C GLU A 37 5.43 -9.87 3.54
N SER A 38 5.73 -10.81 4.45
CA SER A 38 6.95 -10.81 5.27
C SER A 38 8.19 -11.35 4.56
N GLN A 39 8.05 -12.22 3.55
CA GLN A 39 9.19 -12.70 2.73
C GLN A 39 9.60 -11.72 1.62
N LEU A 40 8.78 -10.70 1.38
CA LEU A 40 9.08 -9.53 0.54
C LEU A 40 9.41 -8.31 1.42
N GLU A 41 10.10 -8.52 2.54
CA GLU A 41 10.87 -7.47 3.20
C GLU A 41 12.09 -7.13 2.31
N LEU A 42 11.78 -6.62 1.12
CA LEU A 42 12.71 -5.90 0.27
C LEU A 42 13.33 -4.82 1.16
N ASP A 43 14.64 -4.59 1.03
CA ASP A 43 15.35 -3.48 1.68
C ASP A 43 14.78 -2.13 1.18
N LEU A 44 13.57 -1.79 1.65
CA LEU A 44 12.86 -0.58 1.29
C LEU A 44 13.48 0.56 2.07
N VAL A 45 13.77 1.63 1.35
CA VAL A 45 14.26 2.88 1.93
C VAL A 45 13.04 3.69 2.37
N ASP A 46 12.98 3.99 3.67
CA ASP A 46 11.99 4.90 4.24
C ASP A 46 12.36 6.35 3.91
N ILE A 47 11.45 7.08 3.26
CA ILE A 47 11.56 8.53 3.06
C ILE A 47 10.79 9.21 4.18
N LYS A 48 11.51 9.85 5.09
CA LYS A 48 10.97 10.45 6.32
C LYS A 48 10.81 11.95 6.21
N ALA A 49 9.85 12.52 6.92
CA ALA A 49 9.71 13.96 7.06
C ALA A 49 10.88 14.51 7.89
N PRO A 50 11.69 15.46 7.40
CA PRO A 50 12.79 16.04 8.18
C PRO A 50 12.30 17.03 9.24
N MET A 51 11.06 17.51 9.12
CA MET A 51 10.47 18.52 10.00
C MET A 51 8.96 18.31 10.14
N SER A 52 8.36 18.93 11.15
CA SER A 52 6.91 18.99 11.28
C SER A 52 6.33 20.03 10.33
N GLY A 53 5.27 19.66 9.62
CA GLY A 53 4.57 20.57 8.70
C GLY A 53 3.40 19.90 7.98
N THR A 54 2.80 20.61 7.04
CA THR A 54 1.73 20.08 6.18
C THR A 54 2.35 19.49 4.91
N TYR A 55 2.08 18.22 4.65
CA TYR A 55 2.53 17.53 3.44
C TYR A 55 1.67 17.93 2.23
N TYR A 56 2.33 18.28 1.12
CA TYR A 56 1.69 18.46 -0.18
C TYR A 56 2.35 17.60 -1.24
N ALA A 57 1.53 16.86 -1.99
CA ALA A 57 2.00 15.96 -3.04
C ALA A 57 2.42 16.69 -4.31
N ALA A 58 2.03 17.96 -4.49
CA ALA A 58 2.19 18.73 -5.73
C ALA A 58 2.62 20.18 -5.45
N ALA A 59 3.16 20.85 -6.47
CA ALA A 59 3.64 22.24 -6.39
C ALA A 59 2.51 23.27 -6.17
N SER A 60 1.27 22.92 -6.52
CA SER A 60 0.08 23.74 -6.34
C SER A 60 -1.18 22.85 -6.34
N PRO A 61 -2.35 23.35 -5.90
CA PRO A 61 -3.58 22.54 -5.79
C PRO A 61 -4.04 21.88 -7.11
N ASN A 62 -3.70 22.47 -8.25
CA ASN A 62 -4.10 21.99 -9.58
C ASN A 62 -2.96 21.31 -10.35
N ALA A 63 -1.77 21.22 -9.76
CA ALA A 63 -0.63 20.55 -10.37
C ALA A 63 -0.70 19.03 -10.14
N ALA A 64 -0.08 18.27 -11.03
CA ALA A 64 0.11 16.85 -10.81
C ALA A 64 1.04 16.61 -9.60
N PRO A 65 0.88 15.48 -8.88
CA PRO A 65 1.83 15.08 -7.86
C PRO A 65 3.25 14.99 -8.43
N PHE A 66 4.26 15.36 -7.64
CA PHE A 66 5.66 15.21 -8.01
C PHE A 66 6.00 13.75 -8.30
N VAL A 67 5.45 12.83 -7.49
CA VAL A 67 5.61 11.39 -7.65
C VAL A 67 4.30 10.66 -7.37
N LYS A 68 4.18 9.43 -7.89
CA LYS A 68 3.12 8.46 -7.60
C LYS A 68 3.74 7.09 -7.38
N ILE A 69 2.97 6.15 -6.84
CA ILE A 69 3.41 4.76 -6.77
C ILE A 69 3.77 4.27 -8.18
N GLY A 70 4.94 3.65 -8.30
CA GLY A 70 5.54 3.21 -9.55
C GLY A 70 6.48 4.24 -10.20
N SER A 71 6.51 5.49 -9.75
CA SER A 71 7.45 6.51 -10.23
C SER A 71 8.90 6.10 -9.95
N HIS A 72 9.76 6.20 -10.96
CA HIS A 72 11.21 6.17 -10.77
C HIS A 72 11.71 7.58 -10.45
N VAL A 73 12.60 7.69 -9.46
CA VAL A 73 13.15 8.95 -8.97
C VAL A 73 14.67 8.90 -8.99
N LYS A 74 15.30 10.05 -9.24
CA LYS A 74 16.76 10.22 -9.15
C LYS A 74 17.14 10.98 -7.87
N VAL A 75 18.41 10.87 -7.48
CA VAL A 75 18.99 11.72 -6.42
C VAL A 75 18.75 13.20 -6.77
N GLY A 76 18.25 13.97 -5.80
CA GLY A 76 17.89 15.38 -5.95
C GLY A 76 16.51 15.65 -6.57
N GLN A 77 15.78 14.62 -7.00
CA GLN A 77 14.43 14.82 -7.54
C GLN A 77 13.45 15.19 -6.42
N THR A 78 12.66 16.25 -6.62
CA THR A 78 11.59 16.65 -5.69
C THR A 78 10.51 15.57 -5.57
N LEU A 79 10.15 15.23 -4.34
CA LEU A 79 9.19 14.19 -3.99
C LEU A 79 7.88 14.77 -3.43
N CYS A 80 7.98 15.84 -2.64
CA CYS A 80 6.85 16.54 -2.05
C CYS A 80 7.26 17.91 -1.52
N ILE A 81 6.30 18.67 -1.00
CA ILE A 81 6.53 19.87 -0.21
C ILE A 81 6.07 19.62 1.23
N ILE A 82 6.82 20.13 2.20
CA ILE A 82 6.37 20.28 3.58
C ILE A 82 6.26 21.78 3.87
N GLU A 83 5.05 22.24 4.17
CA GLU A 83 4.82 23.62 4.62
C GLU A 83 5.02 23.70 6.14
N ALA A 84 5.96 24.53 6.57
CA ALA A 84 6.20 24.83 7.97
C ALA A 84 6.33 26.34 8.15
N MET A 85 5.53 26.93 9.05
CA MET A 85 5.57 28.37 9.35
C MET A 85 5.47 29.27 8.09
N LYS A 86 4.60 28.91 7.14
CA LYS A 86 4.40 29.56 5.83
C LYS A 86 5.58 29.44 4.85
N LEU A 87 6.57 28.60 5.14
CA LEU A 87 7.66 28.28 4.22
C LEU A 87 7.38 26.95 3.53
N MET A 88 7.47 26.94 2.21
CA MET A 88 7.26 25.76 1.35
C MET A 88 8.61 25.07 1.11
N ASN A 89 8.91 24.04 1.90
CA ASN A 89 10.19 23.33 1.81
C ASN A 89 10.04 22.11 0.91
N THR A 90 10.79 22.05 -0.19
CA THR A 90 10.83 20.88 -1.07
C THR A 90 11.64 19.76 -0.43
N ILE A 91 11.09 18.55 -0.46
CA ILE A 91 11.80 17.35 -0.04
C ILE A 91 12.32 16.65 -1.29
N GLU A 92 13.62 16.39 -1.33
CA GLU A 92 14.30 15.76 -2.45
C GLU A 92 14.71 14.33 -2.10
N SER A 93 14.83 13.47 -3.12
CA SER A 93 15.29 12.10 -2.92
C SER A 93 16.80 12.07 -2.65
N GLU A 94 17.22 11.38 -1.59
CA GLU A 94 18.64 11.11 -1.30
C GLU A 94 19.18 9.90 -2.08
N HIS A 95 18.29 9.09 -2.65
CA HIS A 95 18.63 7.88 -3.40
C HIS A 95 17.89 7.82 -4.74
N GLU A 96 18.44 7.07 -5.69
CA GLU A 96 17.71 6.65 -6.89
C GLU A 96 16.87 5.41 -6.57
N GLY A 97 15.73 5.26 -7.23
CA GLY A 97 14.87 4.08 -7.04
C GLY A 97 13.43 4.29 -7.51
N GLN A 98 12.55 3.36 -7.13
CA GLN A 98 11.12 3.37 -7.46
C GLN A 98 10.24 3.54 -6.21
N ILE A 99 9.32 4.50 -6.24
CA ILE A 99 8.32 4.69 -5.17
C ILE A 99 7.37 3.50 -5.17
N VAL A 100 7.32 2.75 -4.05
CA VAL A 100 6.44 1.59 -3.89
C VAL A 100 5.26 1.87 -2.97
N GLN A 101 5.39 2.84 -2.05
CA GLN A 101 4.32 3.23 -1.14
C GLN A 101 4.33 4.73 -0.87
N ILE A 102 3.13 5.31 -0.71
CA ILE A 102 2.91 6.66 -0.17
C ILE A 102 1.96 6.50 1.01
N LEU A 103 2.43 6.85 2.21
CA LEU A 103 1.79 6.58 3.50
C LEU A 103 1.09 7.82 4.09
N VAL A 104 1.14 8.95 3.39
CA VAL A 104 0.63 10.24 3.85
C VAL A 104 -0.29 10.82 2.77
N SER A 105 -1.45 11.35 3.20
CA SER A 105 -2.40 12.00 2.30
C SER A 105 -2.01 13.44 2.01
N ASN A 106 -2.41 13.97 0.85
CA ASN A 106 -2.23 15.39 0.55
C ASN A 106 -2.93 16.29 1.60
N ALA A 107 -2.28 17.39 1.98
CA ALA A 107 -2.69 18.31 3.04
C ALA A 107 -2.73 17.71 4.46
N GLN A 108 -2.10 16.54 4.68
CA GLN A 108 -2.01 15.92 5.99
C GLN A 108 -0.84 16.50 6.80
N MET A 109 -1.06 16.66 8.11
CA MET A 109 0.01 16.99 9.06
C MET A 109 1.01 15.83 9.18
N VAL A 110 2.31 16.14 9.14
CA VAL A 110 3.40 15.20 9.41
C VAL A 110 4.32 15.72 10.51
N THR A 111 5.00 14.81 11.20
CA THR A 111 6.01 15.15 12.23
C THR A 111 7.40 14.71 11.82
N ALA A 112 8.44 15.34 12.39
CA ALA A 112 9.82 14.94 12.14
C ALA A 112 10.03 13.44 12.42
N GLY A 113 10.66 12.74 11.47
CA GLY A 113 10.90 11.30 11.51
C GLY A 113 9.73 10.43 11.04
N GLN A 114 8.54 10.99 10.80
CA GLN A 114 7.41 10.24 10.26
C GLN A 114 7.71 9.75 8.84
N VAL A 115 7.50 8.45 8.59
CA VAL A 115 7.67 7.87 7.25
C VAL A 115 6.54 8.35 6.33
N MET A 116 6.91 8.98 5.22
CA MET A 116 5.96 9.50 4.23
C MET A 116 5.81 8.58 3.04
N MET A 117 6.93 7.99 2.58
CA MET A 117 6.97 7.12 1.41
C MET A 117 7.95 5.97 1.66
N LYS A 118 7.79 4.89 0.92
CA LYS A 118 8.80 3.84 0.81
C LYS A 118 9.24 3.69 -0.63
N MET A 119 10.54 3.46 -0.80
CA MET A 119 11.17 3.30 -2.09
C MET A 119 11.95 1.99 -2.16
N LYS A 120 11.91 1.36 -3.32
CA LYS A 120 12.85 0.29 -3.68
C LYS A 120 14.03 0.91 -4.44
N PRO A 121 15.27 0.87 -3.92
CA PRO A 121 16.44 1.37 -4.63
C PRO A 121 16.69 0.62 -5.94
#